data_AF-A0AAV5ZDB0-F1
#
_entry.id   AF-A0AAV5ZDB0-F1
#
_cell.length_a   1.000
_cell.length_b   1.000
_cell.length_c   1.000
_cell.angle_alpha   90.00
_cell.angle_beta   90.00
_cell.angle_gamma   90.00
#
_symmetry.space_group_name_H-M   'P 1'
#
loop_
_entity.id
_entity.type
_entity.pdbx_description
1 polymer ?
#
loop_
_entity_poly.entity_id
_entity_poly.type
_entity_poly.pdbx_seq_one_letter_code
_entity_poly.pdbx_strand_id
1 'polypeptide(L)'
;MRGPVALALAVALLATPALAQPPPPAEPVIRLPAVEVSAPARLPDAPLPLDQVPGSVQVLTRDELRAAGAGNLQEALTRLPGVTLADEQGNSQQHDLSFRGFQATSVTGVPQGISVFVDGVR
;
A
#
# COMPACT_ATOMS: atom_id res chain seq x y z
N MET A 1 -27.54 81.58 -33.96
CA MET A 1 -26.80 80.35 -34.31
C MET A 1 -26.97 79.37 -33.16
N ARG A 2 -27.55 78.20 -33.46
CA ARG A 2 -28.01 77.17 -32.52
C ARG A 2 -26.87 76.17 -32.27
N GLY A 3 -26.35 76.09 -31.06
CA GLY A 3 -25.28 75.16 -30.65
C GLY A 3 -24.53 75.75 -29.46
N PRO A 4 -24.56 75.12 -28.27
CA PRO A 4 -24.01 73.78 -28.04
C PRO A 4 -24.88 72.86 -27.14
N VAL A 5 -26.09 73.30 -26.76
CA VAL A 5 -26.93 72.63 -25.75
C VAL A 5 -27.39 71.24 -26.21
N ALA A 6 -27.59 71.04 -27.51
CA ALA A 6 -27.98 69.75 -28.08
C ALA A 6 -26.86 68.69 -27.99
N LEU A 7 -25.58 69.10 -27.95
CA LEU A 7 -24.46 68.17 -27.90
C LEU A 7 -24.20 67.66 -26.47
N ALA A 8 -24.41 68.51 -25.46
CA ALA A 8 -24.26 68.12 -24.05
C ALA A 8 -25.34 67.11 -23.60
N LEU A 9 -26.56 67.21 -24.16
CA LEU A 9 -27.66 66.29 -23.85
C LEU A 9 -27.45 64.91 -24.49
N ALA A 10 -26.77 64.83 -25.64
CA ALA A 10 -26.48 63.58 -26.33
C ALA A 10 -25.36 62.77 -25.66
N VAL A 11 -24.37 63.42 -25.04
CA VAL A 11 -23.29 62.75 -24.31
C VAL A 11 -23.78 62.22 -22.95
N ALA A 12 -24.72 62.90 -22.30
CA ALA A 12 -25.33 62.43 -21.05
C ALA A 12 -26.23 61.19 -21.24
N LEU A 13 -26.79 60.99 -22.43
CA LEU A 13 -27.60 59.80 -22.75
C LEU A 13 -26.78 58.53 -23.04
N LEU A 14 -25.47 58.68 -23.31
CA LEU A 14 -24.55 57.56 -23.53
C LEU A 14 -23.84 57.09 -22.24
N ALA A 15 -24.10 57.75 -21.11
CA ALA A 15 -23.44 57.50 -19.82
C ALA A 15 -24.39 56.96 -18.74
N THR A 16 -25.44 56.24 -19.13
CA THR A 16 -26.24 55.41 -18.20
C THR A 16 -25.48 54.12 -17.83
N PRO A 17 -25.69 53.60 -16.61
CA PRO A 17 -24.61 53.21 -15.72
C PRO A 17 -24.06 51.82 -16.03
N ALA A 18 -22.73 51.69 -15.92
CA ALA A 18 -22.02 50.42 -15.76
C ALA A 18 -22.27 49.75 -14.37
N LEU A 19 -23.43 50.00 -13.75
CA LEU A 19 -23.83 49.44 -12.45
C LEU A 19 -24.81 48.27 -12.57
N ALA A 20 -24.95 47.69 -13.77
CA ALA A 20 -25.86 46.57 -14.02
C ALA A 20 -25.20 45.41 -14.76
N GLN A 21 -23.90 45.17 -14.56
CA GLN A 21 -23.33 43.89 -14.95
C GLN A 21 -23.76 42.85 -13.91
N PRO A 22 -24.67 41.91 -14.25
CA PRO A 22 -24.96 40.81 -13.34
C PRO A 22 -23.64 40.06 -13.07
N PRO A 23 -23.41 39.61 -11.82
CA PRO A 23 -22.24 38.79 -11.53
C PRO A 23 -22.19 37.62 -12.53
N PRO A 24 -21.00 37.22 -13.01
CA PRO A 24 -20.88 36.08 -13.91
C PRO A 24 -21.63 34.89 -13.29
N PRO A 25 -22.39 34.13 -14.10
CA PRO A 25 -23.18 33.02 -13.58
C PRO A 25 -22.25 32.12 -12.78
N ALA A 26 -22.60 31.88 -11.52
CA ALA A 26 -21.83 30.99 -10.66
C ALA A 26 -21.72 29.64 -11.38
N GLU A 27 -20.50 29.24 -11.70
CA GLU A 27 -20.26 27.96 -12.35
C GLU A 27 -20.85 26.86 -11.45
N PRO A 28 -21.59 25.90 -12.02
CA PRO A 28 -22.19 24.85 -11.24
C PRO A 28 -21.09 24.07 -10.52
N VAL A 29 -21.08 24.16 -9.18
CA VAL A 29 -20.16 23.38 -8.35
C VAL A 29 -20.58 21.92 -8.45
N ILE A 30 -19.87 21.16 -9.28
CA ILE A 30 -20.06 19.72 -9.38
C ILE A 30 -19.49 19.11 -8.09
N ARG A 31 -20.38 18.68 -7.19
CA ARG A 31 -19.96 17.88 -6.04
C ARG A 31 -19.77 16.44 -6.50
N LEU A 32 -18.52 15.98 -6.46
CA LEU A 32 -18.23 14.57 -6.68
C LEU A 32 -18.67 13.75 -5.45
N PRO A 33 -19.07 12.50 -5.65
CA PRO A 33 -19.23 11.55 -4.55
C PRO A 33 -17.94 11.45 -3.73
N ALA A 34 -18.08 11.23 -2.43
CA ALA A 34 -16.93 10.99 -1.56
C ALA A 34 -16.18 9.73 -2.01
N VAL A 35 -14.85 9.82 -2.08
CA VAL A 35 -13.98 8.66 -2.32
C VAL A 35 -13.58 8.09 -0.98
N GLU A 36 -13.98 6.85 -0.71
CA GLU A 36 -13.51 6.10 0.44
C GLU A 36 -12.13 5.50 0.11
N VAL A 37 -11.11 5.94 0.84
CA VAL A 37 -9.74 5.41 0.73
C VAL A 37 -9.53 4.43 1.88
N SER A 38 -9.61 3.14 1.58
CA SER A 38 -9.24 2.10 2.52
C SER A 38 -7.74 1.83 2.43
N ALA A 39 -7.05 1.87 3.58
CA ALA A 39 -5.71 1.33 3.70
C ALA A 39 -5.78 -0.21 3.67
N PRO A 40 -4.73 -0.93 3.22
CA PRO A 40 -4.67 -2.37 3.43
C PRO A 40 -4.81 -2.63 4.93
N ALA A 41 -5.85 -3.38 5.30
CA ALA A 41 -6.08 -3.72 6.70
C ALA A 41 -4.85 -4.44 7.25
N ARG A 42 -4.42 -4.06 8.46
CA ARG A 42 -3.51 -4.90 9.25
C ARG A 42 -4.17 -6.27 9.44
N LEU A 43 -3.36 -7.31 9.66
CA LEU A 43 -3.86 -8.62 10.08
C LEU A 43 -4.92 -8.43 11.16
N PRO A 44 -6.07 -9.13 11.09
CA PRO A 44 -7.15 -8.98 12.06
C PRO A 44 -6.61 -9.08 13.50
N ASP A 45 -7.06 -8.20 14.39
CA ASP A 45 -6.65 -8.22 15.81
C ASP A 45 -7.00 -9.54 16.50
N ALA A 46 -8.04 -10.23 16.00
CA ALA A 46 -8.42 -11.56 16.45
C ALA A 46 -7.75 -12.63 15.58
N PRO A 47 -6.86 -13.47 16.14
CA PRO A 47 -6.24 -14.55 15.39
C PRO A 47 -7.31 -15.57 14.93
N LEU A 48 -7.29 -15.91 13.65
CA LEU A 48 -8.12 -16.98 13.11
C LEU A 48 -7.69 -18.31 13.76
N PRO A 49 -8.62 -19.09 14.34
CA PRO A 49 -8.30 -20.41 14.85
C PRO A 49 -7.66 -21.30 13.77
N LEU A 50 -6.62 -22.07 14.14
CA LEU A 50 -5.85 -22.87 13.19
C LEU A 50 -6.70 -23.93 12.46
N ASP A 51 -7.74 -24.43 13.12
CA ASP A 51 -8.73 -25.38 12.58
C ASP A 51 -9.65 -24.77 11.51
N GLN A 52 -9.69 -23.45 11.39
CA GLN A 52 -10.46 -22.74 10.36
C GLN A 52 -9.62 -22.32 9.16
N VAL A 53 -8.30 -22.58 9.18
CA VAL A 53 -7.42 -22.29 8.05
C VAL A 53 -7.43 -23.48 7.08
N PRO A 54 -7.90 -23.31 5.82
CA PRO A 54 -7.91 -24.39 4.83
C PRO A 54 -6.50 -24.58 4.23
N GLY A 55 -5.51 -24.90 5.06
CA GLY A 55 -4.12 -25.03 4.67
C GLY A 55 -3.23 -25.59 5.78
N SER A 56 -2.00 -25.96 5.42
CA SER A 56 -1.00 -26.41 6.39
C SER A 56 -0.38 -25.21 7.10
N VAL A 57 -0.67 -25.06 8.39
CA VAL A 57 -0.03 -24.08 9.26
C VAL A 57 0.85 -24.81 10.26
N GLN A 58 2.06 -24.31 10.45
CA GLN A 58 3.00 -24.84 11.42
C GLN A 58 3.44 -23.69 12.31
N VAL A 59 3.34 -23.89 13.62
CA VAL A 59 3.74 -22.92 14.62
C VAL A 59 4.93 -23.51 15.36
N LEU A 60 6.03 -22.77 15.37
CA LEU A 60 7.21 -23.13 16.15
C LEU A 60 7.31 -22.17 17.33
N THR A 61 7.11 -22.70 18.53
CA THR A 61 7.11 -21.93 19.77
C THR A 61 8.54 -21.58 20.21
N ARG A 62 8.64 -20.63 21.14
CA ARG A 62 9.92 -20.27 21.75
C ARG A 62 10.61 -21.46 22.40
N ASP A 63 9.87 -22.31 23.10
CA ASP A 63 10.46 -23.44 23.84
C ASP A 63 10.95 -24.53 22.88
N GLU A 64 10.21 -24.79 21.79
CA GLU A 64 10.64 -25.69 20.73
C GLU A 64 11.89 -25.18 20.00
N LEU A 65 11.96 -23.86 19.72
CA LEU A 65 13.16 -23.22 19.17
C LEU A 65 14.37 -23.37 20.09
N ARG A 66 14.18 -23.20 21.41
CA ARG A 66 15.25 -23.35 22.40
C ARG A 66 15.70 -24.79 22.54
N ALA A 67 14.75 -25.73 22.59
CA ALA A 67 15.03 -27.15 22.59
C ALA A 67 15.66 -27.63 21.27
N ALA A 68 15.56 -26.82 20.20
CA ALA A 68 16.13 -27.20 18.93
C ALA A 68 17.66 -27.24 18.91
N GLY A 69 18.31 -26.45 19.76
CA GLY A 69 19.77 -26.33 19.78
C GLY A 69 20.36 -25.80 18.47
N ALA A 70 19.52 -25.24 17.59
CA ALA A 70 19.91 -24.72 16.28
C ALA A 70 20.74 -23.43 16.44
N GLY A 71 21.79 -23.30 15.64
CA GLY A 71 22.66 -22.11 15.63
C GLY A 71 22.01 -20.92 14.92
N ASN A 72 21.02 -21.16 14.06
CA ASN A 72 20.28 -20.13 13.35
C ASN A 72 18.80 -20.55 13.14
N LEU A 73 17.96 -19.58 12.72
CA LEU A 73 16.54 -19.82 12.50
C LEU A 73 16.29 -20.84 11.36
N GLN A 74 17.10 -20.77 10.30
CA GLN A 74 16.94 -21.63 9.12
C GLN A 74 17.09 -23.11 9.50
N GLU A 75 18.10 -23.43 10.32
CA GLU A 75 18.35 -24.76 10.86
C GLU A 75 17.20 -25.23 11.75
N ALA A 76 16.62 -24.36 12.58
CA ALA A 76 15.44 -24.72 13.37
C ALA A 76 14.23 -25.06 12.49
N LEU A 77 14.05 -24.37 11.37
CA LEU A 77 12.95 -24.60 10.42
C LEU A 77 13.04 -25.96 9.71
N THR A 78 14.20 -26.61 9.64
CA THR A 78 14.36 -27.96 9.03
C THR A 78 13.52 -29.04 9.71
N ARG A 79 13.09 -28.80 10.94
CA ARG A 79 12.19 -29.71 11.68
C ARG A 79 10.77 -29.70 11.14
N LEU A 80 10.42 -28.68 10.36
CA LEU A 80 9.10 -28.53 9.76
C LEU A 80 9.02 -29.35 8.46
N PRO A 81 7.97 -30.16 8.26
CA PRO A 81 7.74 -30.84 6.99
C PRO A 81 7.74 -29.89 5.79
N GLY A 82 8.44 -30.31 4.75
CA GLY A 82 8.55 -29.59 3.48
C GLY A 82 9.59 -28.48 3.46
N VAL A 83 10.37 -28.31 4.54
CA VAL A 83 11.55 -27.43 4.58
C VAL A 83 12.82 -28.24 4.37
N THR A 84 13.69 -27.77 3.48
CA THR A 84 15.05 -28.29 3.34
C THR A 84 16.05 -27.14 3.26
N LEU A 85 17.26 -27.35 3.78
CA LEU A 85 18.36 -26.41 3.60
C LEU A 85 19.37 -26.96 2.61
N ALA A 86 19.90 -26.07 1.79
CA ALA A 86 21.08 -26.29 0.98
C ALA A 86 22.17 -25.29 1.40
N ASP A 87 23.41 -25.69 1.22
CA ASP A 87 24.56 -24.81 1.37
C ASP A 87 25.32 -24.82 0.05
N GLU A 88 24.96 -23.91 -0.85
CA GLU A 88 25.57 -23.82 -2.19
C GLU A 88 26.94 -23.14 -2.17
N GLN A 89 27.29 -22.43 -1.09
CA GLN A 89 28.47 -21.57 -1.01
C GLN A 89 29.49 -22.03 0.05
N GLY A 90 29.19 -23.11 0.80
CA GLY A 90 30.00 -23.58 1.92
C GLY A 90 29.97 -22.62 3.12
N ASN A 91 28.90 -21.84 3.27
CA ASN A 91 28.74 -20.84 4.31
C ASN A 91 27.53 -21.17 5.20
N SER A 92 27.81 -21.61 6.43
CA SER A 92 26.80 -21.99 7.42
C SER A 92 25.91 -20.85 7.93
N GLN A 93 26.15 -19.61 7.49
CA GLN A 93 25.32 -18.45 7.80
C GLN A 93 24.45 -17.99 6.62
N GLN A 94 24.68 -18.54 5.43
CA GLN A 94 23.95 -18.21 4.20
C GLN A 94 23.40 -19.47 3.55
N HIS A 95 22.57 -20.19 4.30
CA HIS A 95 21.87 -21.35 3.77
C HIS A 95 20.75 -20.93 2.83
N ASP A 96 20.59 -21.69 1.76
CA ASP A 96 19.46 -21.58 0.87
C ASP A 96 18.32 -22.44 1.42
N LEU A 97 17.16 -21.82 1.64
CA LEU A 97 15.99 -22.49 2.18
C LEU A 97 15.02 -22.83 1.07
N SER A 98 14.63 -24.10 0.98
CA SER A 98 13.57 -24.56 0.09
C SER A 98 12.34 -24.96 0.90
N PHE A 99 11.19 -24.43 0.51
CA PHE A 99 9.89 -24.78 1.08
C PHE A 99 8.94 -25.24 -0.02
N ARG A 100 8.60 -26.53 -0.02
CA ARG A 100 7.68 -27.15 -1.01
C ARG A 100 8.03 -26.81 -2.48
N GLY A 101 9.33 -26.71 -2.79
CA GLY A 101 9.83 -26.43 -4.14
C GLY A 101 10.07 -24.95 -4.46
N PHE A 102 9.71 -24.03 -3.56
CA PHE A 102 10.06 -22.62 -3.66
C PHE A 102 11.34 -22.33 -2.88
N GLN A 103 12.24 -21.52 -3.43
CA GLN A 103 13.53 -21.22 -2.80
C GLN A 103 13.58 -19.78 -2.26
N ALA A 104 14.23 -19.60 -1.12
CA ALA A 104 14.74 -18.35 -0.59
C ALA A 104 16.26 -18.48 -0.51
N THR A 105 16.96 -17.69 -1.31
CA THR A 105 18.42 -17.74 -1.42
C THR A 105 19.00 -16.34 -1.51
N SER A 106 20.20 -16.17 -0.95
CA SER A 106 20.97 -14.93 -1.11
C SER A 106 21.75 -14.89 -2.43
N VAL A 107 21.75 -15.98 -3.21
CA VAL A 107 22.40 -16.08 -4.50
C VAL A 107 21.58 -15.32 -5.55
N THR A 108 22.25 -14.41 -6.25
CA THR A 108 21.63 -13.62 -7.32
C THR A 108 21.33 -14.51 -8.53
N GLY A 109 20.11 -14.42 -9.04
CA GLY A 109 19.69 -15.14 -10.25
C GLY A 109 18.68 -16.27 -10.02
N VAL A 110 18.40 -16.62 -8.77
CA VAL A 110 17.38 -17.62 -8.41
C VAL A 110 16.04 -16.92 -8.10
N PRO A 111 14.89 -17.44 -8.56
CA PRO A 111 13.58 -16.88 -8.24
C PRO A 111 13.30 -16.88 -6.73
N GLN A 112 12.98 -15.71 -6.16
CA GLN A 112 12.56 -15.58 -4.76
C GLN A 112 11.10 -16.04 -4.64
N GLY A 113 10.90 -17.28 -4.19
CA GLY A 113 9.60 -17.93 -4.14
C GLY A 113 8.91 -17.90 -2.78
N ILE A 114 9.54 -17.29 -1.77
CA ILE A 114 9.09 -17.29 -0.38
C ILE A 114 8.90 -15.84 0.08
N SER A 115 7.82 -15.58 0.81
CA SER A 115 7.62 -14.31 1.50
C SER A 115 7.84 -14.50 2.99
N VAL A 116 8.66 -13.63 3.58
CA VAL A 116 8.95 -13.61 5.01
C VAL A 116 8.34 -12.35 5.60
N PHE A 117 7.67 -12.48 6.73
CA PHE A 117 7.11 -11.35 7.45
C PHE A 117 7.66 -11.36 8.87
N VAL A 118 8.14 -10.21 9.34
CA VAL A 118 8.59 -9.99 10.71
C VAL A 118 7.63 -9.00 11.35
N ASP A 119 6.99 -9.41 12.46
CA ASP A 119 5.97 -8.60 13.15
C ASP A 119 4.85 -8.08 12.22
N GLY A 120 4.52 -8.87 11.20
CA GLY A 120 3.47 -8.55 10.22
C GLY A 120 3.94 -7.69 9.03
N VAL A 121 5.23 -7.38 8.91
CA VAL A 121 5.79 -6.57 7.82
C VAL A 121 6.71 -7.43 6.95
N ARG A 122 6.57 -7.32 5.62
CA ARG A 122 7.39 -8.03 4.62
C ARG A 122 8.67 -7.29 4.28
#